data_AF-A0A930YGY2-F1
#
_entry.id   AF-A0A930YGY2-F1
#
_cell.length_a   1.000
_cell.length_b   1.000
_cell.length_c   1.000
_cell.angle_alpha   90.00
_cell.angle_beta   90.00
_cell.angle_gamma   90.00
#
_symmetry.space_group_name_H-M   'P 1'
#
loop_
_entity.id
_entity.type
_entity.pdbx_description
1 polymer ?
#
loop_
_entity_poly.entity_id
_entity_poly.type
_entity_poly.pdbx_seq_one_letter_code
_entity_poly.pdbx_strand_id
1 'polypeptide(L)' 'MREAWPSPATGTTLTQGMLRADESLEVVSASDRLGCFGDGIEADALSLSWGQRLSVAVSDVRLRLVV' A
#
# COMPACT_ATOMS: atom_id res chain seq x y z
N MET A 1 -6.99 11.23 -5.03
CA MET A 1 -5.65 10.66 -4.77
C MET A 1 -4.59 11.58 -5.36
N ARG A 2 -3.45 11.79 -4.70
CA ARG A 2 -2.28 12.53 -5.24
C ARG A 2 -1.15 11.52 -5.48
N GLU A 3 -0.29 11.82 -6.44
CA GLU A 3 0.91 11.00 -6.68
C GLU A 3 1.85 11.01 -5.46
N ALA A 4 2.56 9.91 -5.26
CA ALA A 4 3.56 9.80 -4.21
C ALA A 4 4.73 10.76 -4.47
N TRP A 5 5.23 11.39 -3.40
CA TRP A 5 6.35 12.33 -3.44
C TRP A 5 7.36 12.00 -2.33
N PRO A 6 8.65 12.34 -2.50
CA PRO A 6 9.67 12.09 -1.47
C PRO A 6 9.27 12.76 -0.16
N SER A 7 9.33 12.04 0.95
CA SER A 7 8.95 12.55 2.26
C SER A 7 10.12 13.30 2.90
N PRO A 8 10.00 14.61 3.17
CA PRO A 8 11.02 15.35 3.91
C PRO A 8 11.11 14.89 5.36
N ALA A 9 10.00 14.41 5.94
CA ALA A 9 9.91 14.02 7.33
C ALA A 9 10.56 12.65 7.62
N THR A 10 10.53 11.74 6.65
CA THR A 10 11.09 10.38 6.83
C THR A 10 12.34 10.14 6.00
N GLY A 11 12.71 11.08 5.11
CA GLY A 11 13.83 10.93 4.18
C GLY A 11 13.60 9.89 3.07
N THR A 12 12.41 9.29 2.99
CA THR A 12 12.13 8.30 1.93
C THR A 12 12.03 8.99 0.57
N THR A 13 12.74 8.46 -0.41
CA THR A 13 12.77 8.97 -1.79
C THR A 13 12.02 8.05 -2.76
N LEU A 14 11.69 6.83 -2.35
CA LEU A 14 10.95 5.87 -3.15
C LEU A 14 9.49 6.32 -3.24
N THR A 15 9.09 6.75 -4.44
CA THR A 15 7.70 7.08 -4.76
C THR A 15 7.00 5.96 -5.53
N GLN A 16 7.79 5.05 -6.12
CA GLN A 16 7.32 3.94 -6.94
C GLN A 16 8.36 2.82 -6.98
N GLY A 17 7.91 1.61 -7.32
CA GLY A 17 8.73 0.42 -7.41
C GLY A 17 7.93 -0.74 -7.99
N MET A 18 8.61 -1.86 -8.22
CA MET A 18 7.99 -3.12 -8.69
C MET A 18 8.22 -4.18 -7.62
N LEU A 19 7.16 -4.90 -7.25
CA LEU A 19 7.27 -6.14 -6.48
C LEU A 19 7.22 -7.32 -7.44
N ARG A 20 8.20 -8.21 -7.35
CA ARG A 20 8.16 -9.53 -8.00
C ARG A 20 7.16 -10.44 -7.30
N ALA A 21 6.86 -11.57 -7.94
CA ALA A 21 5.87 -12.52 -7.43
C ALA A 21 6.20 -13.10 -6.04
N ASP A 22 7.47 -13.15 -5.68
CA ASP A 22 8.01 -13.64 -4.40
C ASP A 22 8.35 -12.52 -3.41
N GLU A 23 8.08 -11.26 -3.78
CA GLU A 23 8.37 -10.09 -2.94
C GLU A 23 7.10 -9.57 -2.27
N SER A 24 7.29 -8.95 -1.10
CA SER A 24 6.23 -8.24 -0.38
C SER A 24 6.73 -6.87 0.08
N LEU A 25 5.79 -5.95 0.23
CA LEU A 25 6.00 -4.63 0.82
C LEU A 25 5.35 -4.59 2.19
N GLU A 26 6.15 -4.31 3.21
CA GLU A 26 5.66 -4.06 4.56
C GLU A 26 5.61 -2.55 4.81
N VAL A 27 4.48 -2.07 5.31
CA VAL A 27 4.27 -0.67 5.69
C VAL A 27 3.90 -0.63 7.17
N VAL A 28 4.64 0.16 7.93
CA VAL A 28 4.33 0.43 9.35
C VAL A 28 3.72 1.82 9.46
N SER A 29 2.54 1.92 10.07
CA SER A 29 1.91 3.23 10.26
C SER A 29 2.64 4.03 11.35
N ALA A 30 3.09 5.23 10.99
CA ALA A 30 3.51 6.26 11.94
C ALA A 30 2.42 7.34 12.09
N SER A 31 1.16 6.94 11.99
CA SER A 31 -0.02 7.82 12.09
C SER A 31 -1.25 7.06 12.56
N ASP A 32 -2.19 7.77 13.19
CA ASP A 32 -3.52 7.24 13.54
C ASP A 32 -4.60 7.55 12.49
N ARG A 33 -4.21 8.09 11.34
CA ARG A 33 -5.14 8.55 10.30
C ARG A 33 -4.83 7.96 8.93
N LEU A 34 -4.16 6.82 8.88
CA LEU A 34 -3.78 6.19 7.61
C LEU A 34 -4.93 5.31 7.11
N GLY A 35 -5.54 5.72 6.01
CA GLY A 35 -6.49 4.89 5.24
C GLY A 35 -5.80 4.23 4.04
N CYS A 36 -6.08 2.94 3.81
CA CYS A 36 -5.52 2.16 2.71
C CYS A 36 -6.64 1.46 1.93
N PHE A 37 -6.64 1.60 0.61
CA PHE A 37 -7.54 0.92 -0.33
C PHE A 37 -6.77 0.55 -1.60
N GLY A 38 -7.10 -0.59 -2.22
CA GLY A 38 -6.28 -1.19 -3.28
C GLY A 38 -6.70 -0.83 -4.71
N ASP A 39 -7.98 -0.56 -4.92
CA ASP A 39 -8.59 -0.42 -6.25
C ASP A 39 -9.32 0.93 -6.45
N GLY A 40 -9.23 1.82 -5.46
CA GLY A 40 -9.92 3.10 -5.45
C GLY A 40 -11.32 3.08 -4.87
N ILE A 41 -11.79 1.92 -4.36
CA ILE A 41 -13.04 1.83 -3.60
C ILE A 41 -12.75 2.25 -2.15
N GLU A 42 -13.44 3.29 -1.67
CA GLU A 42 -13.21 3.78 -0.29
C GLU A 42 -14.00 2.99 0.75
N ALA A 43 -15.06 2.31 0.32
CA ALA A 43 -15.98 1.61 1.22
C ALA A 43 -15.38 0.39 1.92
N ASP A 44 -14.33 -0.21 1.34
CA ASP A 44 -13.59 -1.35 1.88
C ASP A 44 -12.18 -0.97 2.38
N ALA A 45 -11.94 0.33 2.59
CA ALA A 45 -10.66 0.82 3.07
C ALA A 45 -10.31 0.25 4.45
N LEU A 46 -9.05 -0.14 4.61
CA LEU A 46 -8.46 -0.49 5.89
C LEU A 46 -8.00 0.78 6.60
N SER A 47 -8.31 0.91 7.88
CA SER A 47 -7.78 1.97 8.75
C SER A 47 -6.62 1.42 9.59
N LEU A 48 -5.47 2.10 9.54
CA LEU A 48 -4.30 1.76 10.35
C LEU A 48 -4.04 2.84 11.41
N SER A 49 -3.87 2.35 12.64
CA SER A 49 -3.38 3.10 13.80
C SER A 49 -1.87 2.96 13.95
N TRP A 50 -1.28 3.81 14.79
CA TRP A 50 0.16 3.85 15.03
C TRP A 50 0.75 2.46 15.36
N GLY A 51 1.85 2.12 14.69
CA GLY A 51 2.60 0.88 14.88
C GLY A 51 1.98 -0.36 14.21
N GLN A 52 0.77 -0.27 13.64
CA GLN A 52 0.20 -1.37 12.87
C GLN A 52 0.96 -1.59 11.56
N ARG A 53 0.95 -2.84 11.10
CA ARG A 53 1.64 -3.31 9.90
C ARG A 53 0.63 -3.71 8.82
N LEU A 54 0.87 -3.23 7.61
CA LEU A 54 0.23 -3.70 6.38
C LEU A 54 1.26 -4.46 5.56
N SER A 55 0.92 -5.65 5.11
CA SER A 55 1.72 -6.41 4.15
C SER A 55 0.98 -6.45 2.81
N VAL A 56 1.69 -6.09 1.74
CA VAL A 56 1.18 -6.11 0.37
C VAL A 56 2.05 -7.09 -0.43
N ALA A 57 1.42 -8.07 -1.05
CA ALA A 57 2.08 -9.07 -1.89
C ALA A 57 1.19 -9.43 -3.08
N VAL A 58 1.76 -10.06 -4.09
CA VAL A 58 0.98 -10.59 -5.20
C VAL A 58 0.11 -11.74 -4.70
N SER A 59 -1.21 -11.63 -4.83
CA SER A 59 -2.15 -12.69 -4.42
C SER A 59 -1.91 -13.96 -5.23
N ASP A 60 -1.97 -15.14 -4.60
CA ASP A 60 -1.95 -16.44 -5.29
C ASP A 60 -3.15 -16.63 -6.22
N VAL A 61 -4.26 -15.94 -5.93
CA VAL A 61 -5.48 -15.99 -6.74
C VAL A 61 -5.42 -14.90 -7.81
N ARG A 62 -5.55 -15.30 -9.08
CA ARG A 62 -5.61 -14.37 -10.22
C ARG A 62 -7.03 -14.21 -10.72
N LEU A 63 -7.42 -12.97 -10.99
CA LEU A 63 -8.66 -12.66 -11.70
C LEU A 63 -8.56 -13.20 -13.14
N ARG A 64 -9.61 -13.87 -13.61
CA ARG A 64 -9.75 -14.27 -15.01
C ARG A 64 -10.52 -13.19 -15.74
N LEU A 65 -9.82 -12.36 -16.49
CA LEU A 65 -10.42 -11.32 -17.31
C LEU A 65 -10.97 -11.93 -18.60
N VAL A 66 -12.16 -11.49 -19.01
CA VAL A 66 -12.73 -11.83 -20.31
C VAL A 66 -12.23 -10.78 -21.31
N VAL A 67 -11.75 -11.24 -22.46
CA VAL A 67 -11.37 -10.39 -23.60
C VAL A 67 -12.50 -10.30 -24.60
#